data_AF-A0A9C9X160-F1
#
_entry.id   AF-A0A9C9X160-F1
#
_cell.length_a   1.000
_cell.length_b   1.000
_cell.length_c   1.000
_cell.angle_alpha   90.00
_cell.angle_beta   90.00
_cell.angle_gamma   90.00
#
_symmetry.space_group_name_H-M   'P 1'
#
loop_
_entity.id
_entity.type
_entity.pdbx_description
1 polymer ?
#
loop_
_entity_poly.entity_id
_entity_poly.type
_entity_poly.pdbx_seq_one_letter_code
_entity_poly.pdbx_strand_id
1 'polypeptide(L)'
;GSYFVEYLTDQIEKKVTEYLEKIEAMGGAVEAVKSKYFQNEIAQSAYRYQQKVEQGEEVVVGVNKFTVVEKDTPPILEIDERQVRNQILRLKKLRAQRNRQRVQESLQHLESAARGSENLMPRIIDCVEQYATVGEIANTLRGVFGEYRE
;
A
#
# COMPACT_ATOMS: atom_id res chain seq x y z
N GLY A 1 7.42 32.38 -16.68
CA GLY A 1 6.86 32.67 -15.34
C GLY A 1 7.90 33.28 -14.44
N SER A 2 7.84 33.03 -13.13
CA SER A 2 8.81 33.53 -12.15
C SER A 2 10.19 32.93 -12.41
N TYR A 3 11.21 33.76 -12.66
CA TYR A 3 12.57 33.31 -13.02
C TYR A 3 13.14 32.25 -12.07
N PHE A 4 12.93 32.42 -10.76
CA PHE A 4 13.40 31.46 -9.75
C PHE A 4 12.67 30.12 -9.83
N VAL A 5 11.34 30.16 -10.02
CA VAL A 5 10.52 28.94 -10.09
C VAL A 5 10.78 28.18 -11.38
N GLU A 6 10.92 28.88 -12.51
CA GLU A 6 11.25 28.26 -13.80
C GLU A 6 12.61 27.56 -13.71
N TYR A 7 13.63 28.25 -13.17
CA TYR A 7 14.95 27.65 -12.97
C TYR A 7 14.90 26.40 -12.07
N LEU A 8 14.19 26.45 -10.94
CA LEU A 8 14.04 25.28 -10.07
C LEU A 8 13.28 24.15 -10.74
N THR A 9 12.30 24.47 -11.57
CA THR A 9 11.55 23.49 -12.36
C THR A 9 12.48 22.76 -13.31
N ASP A 10 13.28 23.49 -14.09
CA ASP A 10 14.26 22.91 -15.02
C ASP A 10 15.29 22.02 -14.29
N GLN A 11 15.74 22.45 -13.11
CA GLN A 11 16.69 21.67 -12.30
C GLN A 11 16.07 20.36 -11.77
N ILE A 12 14.80 20.38 -11.37
CA ILE A 12 14.09 19.18 -10.94
C ILE A 12 13.89 18.24 -12.13
N GLU A 13 13.42 18.76 -13.27
CA GLU A 13 13.22 17.97 -14.48
C GLU A 13 14.51 17.25 -14.89
N LYS A 14 15.63 17.98 -14.97
CA LYS A 14 16.92 17.39 -15.31
C LYS A 14 17.31 16.25 -14.38
N LYS A 15 17.20 16.45 -13.06
CA LYS A 15 17.54 15.42 -12.06
C LYS A 15 16.61 14.21 -12.12
N VAL A 16 15.33 14.43 -12.40
CA VAL A 16 14.35 13.35 -12.57
C VAL A 16 14.71 12.51 -13.78
N THR A 17 15.01 13.14 -14.91
CA THR A 17 15.42 12.43 -16.13
C THR A 17 16.68 11.61 -15.91
N GLU A 18 17.74 12.18 -15.31
CA GLU A 18 18.97 11.47 -14.95
C GLU A 18 18.68 10.25 -14.03
N TYR A 19 17.74 10.39 -13.09
CA TYR A 19 17.36 9.31 -12.19
C TYR A 19 16.56 8.20 -12.90
N LEU A 20 15.70 8.56 -13.85
CA LEU A 20 14.96 7.60 -14.69
C LEU A 20 15.92 6.81 -15.59
N GLU A 21 16.89 7.47 -16.22
CA GLU A 21 17.93 6.80 -17.01
C GLU A 21 18.72 5.78 -16.16
N LYS A 22 19.04 6.14 -14.91
CA LYS A 22 19.67 5.21 -13.96
C LYS A 22 18.80 3.99 -13.70
N ILE A 23 17.48 4.17 -13.51
CA ILE A 23 16.54 3.06 -13.29
C ILE A 23 16.45 2.16 -14.52
N GLU A 24 16.40 2.74 -15.72
CA GLU A 24 16.40 1.98 -16.97
C GLU A 24 17.68 1.15 -17.12
N ALA A 25 18.85 1.73 -16.81
CA ALA A 25 20.13 1.03 -16.82
C ALA A 25 20.21 -0.13 -15.82
N MET A 26 19.44 -0.08 -14.72
CA MET A 26 19.33 -1.16 -13.73
C MET A 26 18.36 -2.28 -14.12
N GLY A 27 17.75 -2.22 -15.31
CA GLY A 27 16.77 -3.21 -15.78
C GLY A 27 15.31 -2.80 -15.51
N GLY A 28 15.07 -1.53 -15.21
CA GLY A 28 13.74 -0.94 -15.04
C GLY A 28 13.20 -1.04 -13.62
N ALA A 29 11.99 -0.49 -13.42
CA ALA A 29 11.41 -0.30 -12.10
C ALA A 29 11.16 -1.61 -11.34
N VAL A 30 10.75 -2.67 -12.03
CA VAL A 30 10.50 -3.98 -11.40
C VAL A 30 11.78 -4.55 -10.80
N GLU A 31 12.90 -4.46 -11.51
CA GLU A 31 14.18 -4.95 -11.02
C GLU A 31 14.75 -4.05 -9.92
N ALA A 32 14.55 -2.74 -10.02
CA ALA A 32 14.87 -1.80 -8.94
C ALA A 32 14.09 -2.09 -7.64
N VAL A 33 12.82 -2.51 -7.74
CA VAL A 33 12.03 -2.96 -6.56
C VAL A 33 12.57 -4.27 -6.01
N LYS A 34 12.86 -5.26 -6.86
CA LYS A 34 13.41 -6.57 -6.44
C LYS A 34 14.77 -6.44 -5.75
N SER A 35 15.64 -5.57 -6.27
CA SER A 35 16.96 -5.26 -5.70
C SER A 35 16.92 -4.34 -4.47
N LYS A 36 15.72 -3.98 -3.99
CA LYS A 36 15.47 -3.08 -2.85
C LYS A 36 16.08 -1.68 -3.03
N TYR A 37 16.38 -1.27 -4.26
CA TYR A 37 17.06 -0.02 -4.54
C TYR A 37 16.24 1.19 -4.05
N PHE A 38 14.95 1.25 -4.40
CA PHE A 38 14.09 2.35 -3.96
C PHE A 38 13.92 2.41 -2.44
N GLN A 39 13.72 1.25 -1.80
CA GLN A 39 13.58 1.16 -0.35
C GLN A 39 14.84 1.67 0.35
N ASN A 40 16.03 1.29 -0.14
CA ASN A 40 17.30 1.75 0.41
C ASN A 40 17.51 3.26 0.22
N GLU A 41 17.21 3.82 -0.96
CA GLU A 41 17.33 5.27 -1.21
C GLU A 41 16.40 6.09 -0.30
N ILE A 42 15.16 5.65 -0.14
CA ILE A 42 14.18 6.29 0.74
C ILE A 42 14.65 6.20 2.20
N ALA A 43 15.09 5.02 2.65
CA ALA A 43 15.58 4.82 4.00
C ALA A 43 16.82 5.67 4.31
N GLN A 44 17.78 5.75 3.38
CA GLN A 44 18.96 6.61 3.53
C GLN A 44 18.57 8.09 3.58
N SER A 45 17.62 8.52 2.75
CA SER A 45 17.11 9.91 2.77
C SER A 45 16.46 10.23 4.11
N ALA A 46 15.59 9.34 4.60
CA ALA A 46 14.93 9.48 5.89
C ALA A 46 15.96 9.50 7.04
N TYR A 47 16.97 8.64 6.99
CA TYR A 47 18.04 8.60 7.99
C TYR A 47 18.85 9.90 8.02
N ARG A 48 19.25 10.42 6.85
CA ARG A 48 19.94 11.73 6.76
C ARG A 48 19.08 12.86 7.30
N TYR A 49 17.78 12.88 6.97
CA TYR A 49 16.86 13.87 7.51
C TYR A 49 16.77 13.79 9.04
N GLN A 50 16.61 12.58 9.58
CA GLN A 50 16.57 12.35 11.02
C GLN A 50 17.84 12.85 11.71
N GLN A 51 19.02 12.55 11.16
CA GLN A 51 20.29 13.06 11.69
C GLN A 51 20.36 14.59 11.70
N LYS A 52 19.89 15.26 10.64
CA LYS A 52 19.85 16.72 10.57
C LYS A 52 18.92 17.33 11.62
N VAL A 53 17.77 16.70 11.87
CA VAL A 53 16.83 17.11 12.92
C VAL A 53 17.47 16.95 14.30
N GLU A 54 18.16 15.84 14.56
CA GLU A 54 18.84 15.57 15.84
C GLU A 54 20.03 16.51 16.08
N GLN A 55 20.78 16.84 15.04
CA GLN A 55 21.89 17.78 15.09
C GLN A 55 21.44 19.25 15.13
N GLY A 56 20.14 19.52 14.92
CA GLY A 56 19.57 20.86 14.89
C GLY A 56 19.88 21.65 13.61
N GLU A 57 20.41 21.01 12.58
CA GLU A 57 20.60 21.59 11.24
C GLU A 57 19.25 21.84 10.56
N GLU A 58 18.30 20.93 10.75
CA GLU A 58 16.91 21.07 10.31
C GLU A 58 16.04 21.46 11.51
N VAL A 59 15.41 22.64 11.47
CA VAL A 59 14.63 23.15 12.59
C VAL A 59 13.18 22.66 12.51
N VAL A 60 12.76 21.88 13.49
CA VAL A 60 11.38 21.42 13.67
C VAL A 60 10.80 22.10 14.90
N VAL A 61 9.98 23.14 14.66
CA VAL A 61 9.36 23.96 15.71
C VAL A 61 8.48 23.10 16.62
N GLY A 62 8.69 23.22 17.93
CA GLY A 62 7.97 22.44 18.94
C GLY A 62 8.54 21.04 19.19
N VAL A 63 9.56 20.61 18.43
CA VAL A 63 10.22 19.31 18.59
C VAL A 63 11.68 19.48 19.04
N ASN A 64 12.53 20.11 18.22
CA ASN A 64 13.95 20.29 18.56
C ASN A 64 14.30 21.75 18.92
N LYS A 65 13.47 22.71 18.52
CA LYS A 65 13.63 24.13 18.85
C LYS A 65 12.28 24.74 19.17
N PHE A 66 12.27 25.70 20.08
CA PHE A 66 11.05 26.40 20.53
C PHE A 66 10.02 25.43 21.16
N THR A 67 10.49 24.49 21.99
CA THR A 67 9.64 23.52 22.69
C THR A 67 8.90 24.17 23.86
N VAL A 68 7.63 23.83 24.04
CA VAL A 68 6.83 24.21 25.21
C VAL A 68 6.72 23.04 26.18
N VAL A 69 6.68 23.34 27.49
CA VAL A 69 6.59 22.31 28.56
C VAL A 69 5.17 21.73 28.64
N GLU A 70 4.16 22.57 28.38
CA GLU A 70 2.76 22.19 28.41
C GLU A 70 2.38 21.48 27.10
N LYS A 71 2.05 20.20 27.20
CA LYS A 71 1.58 19.39 26.07
C LYS A 71 0.06 19.31 26.17
N ASP A 72 -0.63 20.03 25.29
CA ASP A 72 -2.04 19.75 25.02
C ASP A 72 -2.12 18.46 24.20
N THR A 73 -2.63 17.39 24.80
CA THR A 73 -2.87 16.13 24.09
C THR A 73 -4.30 16.11 23.61
N PRO A 74 -4.56 16.31 22.30
CA PRO A 74 -5.92 16.26 21.79
C PRO A 74 -6.52 14.86 22.00
N PRO A 75 -7.84 14.75 22.18
CA PRO A 75 -8.49 13.45 22.28
C PRO A 75 -8.22 12.67 20.98
N ILE A 76 -7.71 11.46 21.15
CA ILE A 76 -7.45 10.55 20.03
C ILE A 76 -8.69 9.72 19.72
N LEU A 77 -8.83 9.31 18.46
CA LEU A 77 -9.88 8.37 18.06
C LEU A 77 -9.58 6.99 18.67
N GLU A 78 -10.47 6.51 19.53
CA GLU A 78 -10.42 5.13 20.03
C GLU A 78 -11.22 4.20 19.09
N ILE A 79 -10.63 3.04 18.78
CA ILE A 79 -11.28 2.02 17.95
C ILE A 79 -12.25 1.22 18.81
N ASP A 80 -13.54 1.30 18.50
CA ASP A 80 -14.59 0.55 19.21
C ASP A 80 -14.55 -0.95 18.87
N GLU A 81 -14.12 -1.77 19.83
CA GLU A 81 -14.12 -3.24 19.72
C GLU A 81 -15.50 -3.83 19.40
N ARG A 82 -16.60 -3.14 19.72
CA ARG A 82 -17.95 -3.61 19.39
C ARG A 82 -18.14 -3.69 17.88
N GLN A 83 -17.49 -2.83 17.09
CA GLN A 83 -17.53 -2.88 15.62
C GLN A 83 -16.92 -4.18 15.09
N VAL A 84 -15.84 -4.65 15.70
CA VAL A 84 -15.22 -5.94 15.35
C VAL A 84 -16.19 -7.09 15.61
N ARG A 85 -16.84 -7.11 16.78
CA ARG A 85 -17.86 -8.13 17.12
C ARG A 85 -19.03 -8.09 16.14
N ASN A 86 -19.54 -6.91 15.82
CA ASN A 86 -20.63 -6.72 14.86
C ASN A 86 -20.27 -7.24 13.46
N GLN A 87 -19.05 -6.97 12.99
CA GLN A 87 -18.58 -7.44 11.69
C GLN A 87 -18.44 -8.97 11.65
N ILE A 88 -17.94 -9.60 12.73
CA ILE A 88 -17.87 -11.06 12.84
C ILE A 88 -19.27 -11.68 12.79
N LEU A 89 -20.24 -11.09 13.50
CA LEU A 89 -21.63 -11.56 13.49
C LEU A 89 -22.27 -11.42 12.10
N ARG A 90 -22.04 -10.29 11.42
CA ARG A 90 -22.50 -10.07 10.04
C ARG A 90 -21.92 -11.10 9.08
N LEU A 91 -20.63 -11.41 9.21
CA LEU A 91 -19.96 -12.41 8.38
C LEU A 91 -20.46 -13.83 8.64
N LYS A 92 -20.72 -14.20 9.90
CA LYS A 92 -21.35 -15.48 10.26
C LYS A 92 -22.74 -15.61 9.64
N LYS A 93 -23.56 -14.56 9.75
CA LYS A 93 -24.91 -14.51 9.16
C LYS A 93 -24.85 -14.64 7.63
N LEU A 94 -23.96 -13.91 6.97
CA LEU A 94 -23.76 -13.98 5.53
C LEU A 94 -23.44 -15.41 5.06
N ARG A 95 -22.49 -16.08 5.73
CA ARG A 95 -22.09 -17.46 5.43
C ARG A 95 -23.19 -18.49 5.67
N ALA A 96 -24.10 -18.21 6.60
CA ALA A 96 -25.25 -19.08 6.87
C ALA A 96 -26.37 -18.94 5.83
N GLN A 97 -26.54 -17.74 5.25
CA GLN A 97 -27.67 -17.44 4.34
C GLN A 97 -27.35 -17.63 2.86
N ARG A 98 -26.08 -17.51 2.46
CA ARG A 98 -25.68 -17.60 1.05
C ARG A 98 -25.81 -19.02 0.50
N ASN A 99 -25.97 -19.13 -0.83
CA ASN A 99 -25.88 -20.41 -1.52
C ASN A 99 -24.41 -20.88 -1.57
N ARG A 100 -24.08 -21.86 -0.74
CA ARG A 100 -22.71 -22.39 -0.61
C ARG A 100 -22.18 -22.99 -1.91
N GLN A 101 -23.04 -23.68 -2.67
CA GLN A 101 -22.65 -24.31 -3.92
C GLN A 101 -22.28 -23.26 -4.97
N ARG A 102 -23.11 -22.22 -5.15
CA ARG A 102 -22.81 -21.13 -6.10
C ARG A 102 -21.54 -20.36 -5.76
N VAL A 103 -21.27 -20.15 -4.48
CA VAL A 103 -20.01 -19.53 -4.03
C VAL A 103 -18.81 -20.42 -4.35
N GLN A 104 -18.92 -21.72 -4.13
CA GLN A 104 -17.84 -22.64 -4.43
C GLN A 104 -17.56 -22.73 -5.93
N GLU A 105 -18.62 -22.78 -6.74
CA GLU A 105 -18.52 -22.77 -8.21
C GLU A 105 -17.87 -21.47 -8.73
N SER A 106 -18.28 -20.30 -8.22
CA SER A 106 -17.69 -19.02 -8.65
C SER A 106 -16.21 -18.90 -8.25
N LEU A 107 -15.84 -19.37 -7.05
CA LEU A 107 -14.44 -19.41 -6.62
C LEU A 107 -13.59 -20.38 -7.45
N GLN A 108 -14.13 -21.52 -7.87
CA GLN A 108 -13.44 -22.46 -8.76
C GLN A 108 -13.19 -21.86 -10.16
N HIS A 109 -14.17 -21.13 -10.71
CA HIS A 109 -13.99 -20.41 -11.95
C HIS A 109 -12.92 -19.32 -11.83
N LEU A 110 -12.89 -18.60 -10.69
CA LEU A 110 -11.84 -17.63 -10.41
C LEU A 110 -10.45 -18.28 -10.34
N GLU A 111 -10.32 -19.42 -9.66
CA GLU A 111 -9.06 -20.16 -9.59
C GLU A 111 -8.59 -20.60 -11.00
N SER A 112 -9.51 -21.11 -11.80
CA SER A 112 -9.23 -21.56 -13.16
C SER A 112 -8.75 -20.41 -14.05
N ALA A 113 -9.42 -19.26 -13.98
CA ALA A 113 -9.02 -18.05 -14.69
C ALA A 113 -7.64 -17.53 -14.22
N ALA A 114 -7.36 -17.61 -12.91
CA ALA A 114 -6.08 -17.21 -12.31
C ALA A 114 -4.90 -18.09 -12.75
N ARG A 115 -5.14 -19.36 -13.07
CA ARG A 115 -4.11 -20.26 -13.64
C ARG A 115 -3.88 -20.02 -15.13
N GLY A 116 -4.84 -19.40 -15.81
CA GLY A 116 -4.76 -19.05 -17.23
C GLY A 116 -4.27 -17.62 -17.45
N SER A 117 -4.69 -17.05 -18.58
CA SER A 117 -4.40 -15.66 -18.97
C SER A 117 -5.69 -14.83 -19.13
N GLU A 118 -6.80 -15.30 -18.57
CA GLU A 118 -8.08 -14.60 -18.61
C GLU A 118 -8.08 -13.37 -17.71
N ASN A 119 -8.97 -12.41 -18.02
CA ASN A 119 -9.20 -11.27 -17.12
C ASN A 119 -9.92 -11.75 -15.86
N LEU A 120 -9.34 -11.45 -14.69
CA LEU A 120 -9.89 -11.86 -13.39
C LEU A 120 -11.06 -11.01 -12.93
N MET A 121 -11.19 -9.77 -13.39
CA MET A 121 -12.20 -8.84 -12.87
C MET A 121 -13.64 -9.34 -13.04
N PRO A 122 -14.06 -9.87 -14.20
CA PRO A 122 -15.39 -10.48 -14.33
C PRO A 122 -15.63 -11.62 -13.32
N ARG A 123 -14.63 -12.48 -13.10
CA ARG A 123 -14.74 -13.59 -12.14
C ARG A 123 -14.82 -13.14 -10.69
N ILE A 124 -14.14 -12.04 -10.36
CA ILE A 124 -14.24 -11.42 -9.02
C ILE A 124 -15.65 -10.84 -8.81
N ILE A 125 -16.23 -10.19 -9.82
CA ILE A 125 -17.61 -9.69 -9.76
C ILE A 125 -18.58 -10.85 -9.54
N ASP A 126 -18.46 -11.94 -10.31
CA ASP A 126 -19.27 -13.15 -10.13
C ASP A 126 -19.17 -13.69 -8.70
N CYS A 127 -17.97 -13.72 -8.11
CA CYS A 127 -17.74 -14.14 -6.73
C CYS A 127 -18.48 -13.24 -5.72
N VAL A 128 -18.39 -11.91 -5.90
CA VAL A 128 -19.04 -10.93 -5.03
C VAL A 128 -20.56 -11.02 -5.13
N GLU A 129 -21.10 -11.22 -6.34
CA GLU A 129 -22.55 -11.41 -6.57
C GLU A 129 -23.09 -12.67 -5.87
N GLN A 130 -22.26 -13.72 -5.76
CA GLN A 130 -22.62 -14.92 -4.98
C GLN A 130 -22.36 -14.76 -3.47
N TYR A 131 -21.95 -13.58 -3.00
CA TYR A 131 -21.59 -13.30 -1.61
C TYR A 131 -20.36 -14.08 -1.11
N ALA A 132 -19.37 -14.29 -1.97
CA ALA A 132 -18.02 -14.62 -1.54
C ALA A 132 -17.40 -13.43 -0.78
N THR A 133 -16.63 -13.71 0.26
CA THR A 133 -15.96 -12.68 1.05
C THR A 133 -14.63 -12.29 0.44
N VAL A 134 -14.13 -11.09 0.75
CA VAL A 134 -12.80 -10.63 0.32
C VAL A 134 -11.71 -11.64 0.71
N GLY A 135 -11.80 -12.21 1.92
CA GLY A 135 -10.84 -13.23 2.38
C GLY A 135 -10.90 -14.52 1.56
N GLU A 136 -12.09 -14.95 1.12
CA GLU A 136 -12.22 -16.16 0.30
C GLU A 136 -11.65 -15.94 -1.10
N ILE A 137 -11.97 -14.81 -1.73
CA ILE A 137 -11.41 -14.41 -3.03
C ILE A 137 -9.88 -14.32 -2.96
N ALA A 138 -9.36 -13.61 -1.94
CA ALA A 138 -7.92 -13.47 -1.74
C ALA A 138 -7.23 -14.81 -1.45
N ASN A 139 -7.84 -15.69 -0.65
CA ASN A 139 -7.29 -17.01 -0.36
C ASN A 139 -7.24 -17.89 -1.62
N THR A 140 -8.26 -17.84 -2.47
CA THR A 140 -8.26 -18.55 -3.76
C THR A 140 -7.10 -18.08 -4.65
N LEU A 141 -6.93 -16.77 -4.80
CA LEU A 141 -5.82 -16.21 -5.60
C LEU A 141 -4.45 -16.52 -4.99
N ARG A 142 -4.34 -16.50 -3.65
CA ARG A 142 -3.14 -16.93 -2.93
C ARG A 142 -2.78 -18.39 -3.21
N GLY A 143 -3.78 -19.27 -3.37
CA GLY A 143 -3.54 -20.66 -3.73
C GLY A 143 -2.87 -20.84 -5.10
N VAL A 144 -3.01 -19.86 -6.00
CA VAL A 144 -2.42 -19.88 -7.34
C VAL A 144 -1.11 -19.09 -7.41
N PHE A 145 -1.09 -17.88 -6.86
CA PHE A 145 0.05 -16.96 -6.98
C PHE A 145 1.03 -17.00 -5.80
N GLY A 146 0.65 -17.63 -4.69
CA GLY A 146 1.40 -17.60 -3.44
C GLY A 146 1.25 -16.28 -2.68
N GLU A 147 2.16 -16.05 -1.73
CA GLU A 147 2.27 -14.80 -0.99
C GLU A 147 3.64 -14.18 -1.27
N TYR A 148 3.66 -12.87 -1.49
CA TYR A 148 4.91 -12.14 -1.51
C TYR A 148 5.52 -12.09 -0.11
N ARG A 149 6.82 -12.36 -0.01
CA ARG A 149 7.64 -12.20 1.20
C ARG A 149 8.90 -11.42 0.83
N GLU A 150 9.28 -10.50 1.71
CA GLU A 150 10.49 -9.66 1.56
C GLU A 150 11.80 -10.34 1.91
#